data_AF-A0A6S6XJY1-F1
#
_entry.id   AF-A0A6S6XJY1-F1
#
_cell.length_a   1.000
_cell.length_b   1.000
_cell.length_c   1.000
_cell.angle_alpha   90.00
_cell.angle_beta   90.00
_cell.angle_gamma   90.00
#
_symmetry.space_group_name_H-M   'P 1'
#
loop_
_entity.id
_entity.type
_entity.pdbx_description
1 polymer ?
#
loop_
_entity_poly.entity_id
_entity_poly.type
_entity_poly.pdbx_seq_one_letter_code
_entity_poly.pdbx_strand_id
1 'polypeptide(L)'
;MFIFDPPYLISCGNYNDGKRGFNGWNQVDDINLMNICDFLNEKNIKFALSNIFKCKNIENIKLINWSKKYHIHIIHNSYGNCNYQKKYKHDHDIEVLITNY
;
A
#
# COMPACT_ATOMS: atom_id res chain seq x y z
N MET A 1 6.93 -14.58 10.28
CA MET A 1 6.75 -13.18 9.83
C MET A 1 5.99 -13.25 8.54
N PHE A 2 4.86 -12.54 8.45
CA PHE A 2 4.03 -12.48 7.25
C PHE A 2 4.36 -11.23 6.43
N ILE A 3 4.41 -11.37 5.10
CA ILE A 3 4.62 -10.26 4.16
C ILE A 3 3.40 -10.21 3.26
N PHE A 4 2.72 -9.07 3.24
CA PHE A 4 1.53 -8.82 2.44
C PHE A 4 1.85 -7.78 1.37
N ASP A 5 1.65 -8.16 0.10
CA ASP A 5 1.79 -7.26 -1.06
C ASP A 5 0.53 -7.35 -1.96
N PRO A 6 -0.60 -6.78 -1.51
CA PRO A 6 -1.87 -6.84 -2.24
C PRO A 6 -1.85 -5.94 -3.49
N PRO A 7 -2.71 -6.20 -4.49
CA PRO A 7 -2.90 -5.29 -5.61
C PRO A 7 -3.38 -3.92 -5.11
N TYR A 8 -2.64 -2.86 -5.41
CA TYR A 8 -2.96 -1.53 -4.90
C TYR A 8 -4.19 -0.96 -5.62
N LEU A 9 -5.27 -0.71 -4.87
CA LEU A 9 -6.54 -0.13 -5.34
C LEU A 9 -6.37 1.15 -6.16
N ILE A 10 -5.33 1.93 -5.86
CA ILE A 10 -5.08 3.23 -6.49
C ILE A 10 -4.21 3.09 -7.75
N SER A 11 -3.41 2.02 -7.85
CA SER A 11 -2.68 1.73 -9.06
C SER A 11 -3.64 1.10 -10.08
N CYS A 12 -3.60 1.55 -11.35
CA CYS A 12 -4.28 0.86 -12.45
C CYS A 12 -3.59 -0.49 -12.75
N GLY A 13 -3.55 -1.39 -11.78
CA GLY A 13 -3.11 -2.76 -11.98
C GLY A 13 -4.23 -3.57 -12.61
N ASN A 14 -3.89 -4.37 -13.62
CA ASN A 14 -4.80 -5.32 -14.30
C ASN A 14 -5.52 -6.33 -13.38
N TYR A 15 -5.26 -6.29 -12.07
CA TYR A 15 -5.84 -7.15 -11.03
C TYR A 15 -7.20 -6.65 -10.50
N ASN A 16 -7.56 -5.39 -10.75
CA ASN A 16 -8.84 -4.83 -10.30
C ASN A 16 -10.01 -5.17 -11.23
N ASP A 17 -9.74 -5.69 -12.44
CA ASP A 17 -10.75 -5.79 -13.51
C ASP A 17 -11.53 -7.12 -13.50
N GLY A 18 -11.26 -8.04 -12.55
CA GLY A 18 -12.02 -9.29 -12.37
C GLY A 18 -11.97 -10.31 -13.52
N LYS A 19 -11.23 -10.03 -14.60
CA LYS A 19 -11.21 -10.84 -15.84
C LYS A 19 -10.42 -12.15 -15.78
N ARG A 20 -9.95 -12.57 -14.60
CA ARG A 20 -9.09 -13.76 -14.41
C ARG A 20 -9.67 -14.83 -13.47
N GLY A 21 -11.00 -14.89 -13.32
CA GLY A 21 -11.67 -15.96 -12.57
C GLY A 21 -11.68 -15.78 -11.05
N PHE A 22 -11.33 -14.59 -10.56
CA PHE A 22 -11.49 -14.18 -9.17
C PHE A 22 -12.20 -12.82 -9.14
N ASN A 23 -13.04 -12.59 -8.12
CA ASN A 23 -13.62 -11.28 -7.85
C ASN A 23 -12.47 -10.27 -7.69
N GLY A 24 -12.51 -9.17 -8.45
CA GLY A 24 -11.47 -8.14 -8.40
C GLY A 24 -11.27 -7.60 -6.98
N TRP A 25 -10.06 -7.13 -6.70
CA TRP A 25 -9.73 -6.57 -5.39
C TRP A 25 -10.52 -5.29 -5.13
N ASN A 26 -11.37 -5.33 -4.11
CA ASN A 26 -12.26 -4.24 -3.77
C ASN A 26 -11.90 -3.63 -2.42
N GLN A 27 -12.53 -2.48 -2.11
CA GLN A 27 -12.33 -1.80 -0.83
C GLN A 27 -12.66 -2.68 0.40
N VAL A 28 -13.53 -3.68 0.23
CA VAL A 28 -13.87 -4.66 1.27
C VAL A 28 -12.67 -5.57 1.57
N ASP A 29 -11.93 -5.99 0.54
CA ASP A 29 -10.74 -6.84 0.70
C ASP A 29 -9.62 -6.09 1.41
N ASP A 30 -9.47 -4.79 1.13
CA ASP A 30 -8.53 -3.90 1.83
C ASP A 30 -8.86 -3.83 3.34
N ILE A 31 -10.15 -3.66 3.69
CA ILE A 31 -10.61 -3.68 5.08
C ILE A 31 -10.37 -5.03 5.75
N ASN A 32 -10.66 -6.13 5.04
CA ASN A 32 -10.42 -7.48 5.56
C ASN A 32 -8.93 -7.73 5.80
N LEU A 33 -8.05 -7.27 4.91
CA LEU A 33 -6.61 -7.39 5.08
C LEU A 33 -6.11 -6.58 6.29
N MET A 34 -6.62 -5.35 6.47
CA MET A 34 -6.32 -4.53 7.65
C MET A 34 -6.77 -5.25 8.95
N ASN A 35 -7.93 -5.88 8.96
CA ASN A 35 -8.41 -6.67 10.10
C ASN A 35 -7.53 -7.90 10.38
N ILE A 36 -7.03 -8.57 9.34
CA ILE A 36 -6.09 -9.69 9.49
C ILE A 36 -4.77 -9.20 10.10
N CYS A 37 -4.27 -8.05 9.67
CA CYS A 37 -3.07 -7.45 10.25
C CYS A 37 -3.28 -7.07 11.72
N ASP A 38 -4.44 -6.51 12.07
CA ASP A 38 -4.82 -6.23 13.46
C ASP A 38 -4.87 -7.53 14.29
N PHE A 39 -5.46 -8.61 13.76
CA PHE A 39 -5.46 -9.91 14.44
C PHE A 39 -4.06 -10.50 14.63
N LEU A 40 -3.19 -10.40 13.62
CA LEU A 40 -1.80 -10.84 13.73
C LEU A 40 -1.04 -10.04 14.80
N ASN A 41 -1.31 -8.73 14.89
CA ASN A 41 -0.75 -7.88 15.92
C ASN A 41 -1.17 -8.31 17.33
N GLU A 42 -2.46 -8.56 17.55
CA GLU A 42 -2.99 -9.05 18.83
C GLU A 42 -2.35 -10.38 19.26
N LYS A 43 -1.97 -11.21 18.29
CA LYS A 43 -1.26 -12.48 18.54
C LYS A 43 0.25 -12.32 18.71
N ASN A 44 0.79 -11.10 18.76
CA ASN A 44 2.23 -10.80 18.77
C ASN A 44 2.99 -11.44 17.59
N ILE A 45 2.33 -11.60 16.45
CA ILE A 45 2.94 -12.14 15.23
C ILE A 45 3.44 -10.98 14.39
N LYS A 46 4.71 -11.03 13.99
CA LYS A 46 5.31 -10.01 13.12
C LYS A 46 4.69 -10.02 11.72
N PHE A 47 4.23 -8.86 11.27
CA PHE A 47 3.76 -8.64 9.90
C PHE A 47 4.44 -7.44 9.26
N ALA A 48 4.48 -7.46 7.93
CA ALA A 48 4.88 -6.34 7.10
C ALA A 48 3.88 -6.22 5.94
N LEU A 49 3.34 -5.03 5.72
CA LEU A 49 2.38 -4.71 4.67
C LEU A 49 2.95 -3.61 3.78
N SER A 50 3.25 -3.93 2.52
CA SER A 50 3.58 -2.93 1.50
C SER A 50 2.30 -2.40 0.86
N ASN A 51 2.16 -1.08 0.79
CA ASN A 51 1.01 -0.44 0.14
C ASN A 51 1.35 0.99 -0.30
N ILE A 52 0.42 1.66 -0.98
CA ILE A 52 0.57 3.02 -1.48
C ILE A 52 -0.42 3.95 -0.77
N PHE A 53 0.09 4.98 -0.10
CA PHE A 53 -0.75 6.01 0.54
C PHE A 53 -1.36 6.97 -0.47
N LYS A 54 -0.57 7.36 -1.47
CA LYS A 54 -0.98 8.31 -2.49
C LYS A 54 -0.46 7.83 -3.83
N CYS A 55 -1.33 7.79 -4.83
CA CYS A 55 -0.89 7.66 -6.21
C CYS A 55 -1.58 8.74 -7.04
N LYS A 56 -0.76 9.55 -7.72
CA LYS A 56 -1.20 10.79 -8.39
C LYS A 56 -2.02 11.66 -7.42
N ASN A 57 -3.29 11.93 -7.75
CA ASN A 57 -4.24 12.73 -6.97
C ASN A 57 -5.17 11.91 -6.05
N ILE A 58 -4.99 10.60 -5.92
CA ILE A 58 -5.86 9.74 -5.12
C ILE A 58 -5.11 9.29 -3.86
N GLU A 59 -5.72 9.51 -2.70
CA GLU A 59 -5.16 9.19 -1.38
C GLU A 59 -5.98 8.12 -0.66
N ASN A 60 -5.32 7.09 -0.12
CA ASN A 60 -5.97 6.05 0.68
C ASN A 60 -6.12 6.52 2.13
N ILE A 61 -7.05 7.44 2.38
CA ILE A 61 -7.28 8.03 3.71
C ILE A 61 -7.56 6.94 4.78
N LYS A 62 -8.25 5.85 4.41
CA LYS A 62 -8.54 4.73 5.32
C LYS A 62 -7.27 4.03 5.77
N LEU A 63 -6.41 3.65 4.82
CA LEU A 63 -5.13 3.03 5.10
C LEU A 63 -4.21 3.95 5.89
N ILE A 64 -4.14 5.23 5.53
CA ILE A 64 -3.36 6.25 6.27
C ILE A 64 -3.81 6.30 7.72
N ASN A 65 -5.12 6.36 7.98
CA ASN A 65 -5.63 6.39 9.35
C ASN A 65 -5.39 5.09 10.11
N TRP A 66 -5.54 3.93 9.47
CA TRP A 66 -5.27 2.63 10.08
C TRP A 66 -3.79 2.45 10.43
N SER A 67 -2.90 2.85 9.51
CA SER A 67 -1.45 2.71 9.65
C SER A 67 -0.85 3.47 10.84
N LYS A 68 -1.53 4.51 11.36
CA LYS A 68 -1.08 5.30 12.53
C LYS A 68 -0.90 4.47 13.81
N LYS A 69 -1.51 3.29 13.88
CA LYS A 69 -1.36 2.34 14.99
C LYS A 69 -0.02 1.59 14.97
N TYR A 70 0.70 1.65 13.85
CA TYR A 70 1.84 0.80 13.51
C TYR A 70 3.07 1.63 13.12
N HIS A 71 4.21 0.95 12.92
CA HIS A 71 5.43 1.57 12.42
C HIS A 71 5.33 1.74 10.89
N ILE A 72 5.41 2.99 10.44
CA ILE A 72 5.31 3.36 9.03
C ILE A 72 6.70 3.71 8.51
N HIS A 73 7.14 3.00 7.48
CA HIS A 73 8.35 3.31 6.72
C HIS A 73 7.94 3.84 5.36
N ILE A 74 8.26 5.11 5.08
CA ILE A 74 8.00 5.70 3.78
C ILE A 74 9.15 5.34 2.85
N ILE A 75 8.83 4.67 1.75
CA ILE A 75 9.82 4.31 0.74
C ILE A 75 9.88 5.48 -0.25
N HIS A 76 10.78 6.42 0.05
CA HIS A 76 11.08 7.50 -0.89
C HIS A 76 11.95 6.94 -2.01
N ASN A 77 11.36 6.69 -3.17
CA ASN A 77 12.12 6.39 -4.37
C ASN A 77 12.73 7.72 -4.89
N SER A 78 13.81 8.18 -4.26
CA SER A 78 14.58 9.31 -4.75
C SER A 78 15.28 8.87 -6.03
N TYR A 79 14.65 9.10 -7.18
CA TYR A 79 15.29 9.05 -8.50
C TYR A 79 16.30 10.21 -8.64
N GLY A 80 17.26 10.33 -7.71
CA GLY A 80 18.30 11.33 -7.73
C GLY A 80 19.41 11.05 -8.75
N ASN A 81 19.49 9.84 -9.31
CA ASN A 81 20.63 9.41 -10.14
C ASN A 81 20.28 8.87 -11.54
N CYS A 82 19.03 8.98 -12.01
CA CYS A 82 18.65 8.48 -13.34
C CYS A 82 18.15 9.60 -14.27
N ASN A 83 19.09 10.13 -15.06
CA ASN A 83 18.94 10.89 -16.30
C ASN A 83 18.19 12.23 -16.32
N TYR A 84 18.97 13.25 -16.70
CA TYR A 84 18.61 14.56 -17.25
C TYR A 84 17.62 14.43 -18.43
N GLN A 85 16.31 14.32 -18.16
CA GLN A 85 15.19 14.75 -19.02
C GLN A 85 13.87 14.23 -18.45
N LYS A 86 13.31 14.91 -17.45
CA LYS A 86 11.86 14.97 -17.21
C LYS A 86 11.55 16.10 -16.22
N LYS A 87 11.33 17.29 -16.77
CA LYS A 87 10.74 18.44 -16.09
C LYS A 87 9.25 18.16 -15.82
N TYR A 88 8.88 17.37 -14.82
CA TYR A 88 7.51 17.36 -14.28
C TYR A 88 7.54 17.05 -12.77
N LYS A 89 7.70 18.12 -11.98
CA LYS A 89 7.29 18.18 -10.57
C LYS A 89 5.76 18.09 -10.53
N HIS A 90 5.18 17.13 -9.78
CA HIS A 90 4.07 17.35 -8.81
C HIS A 90 3.20 16.14 -8.40
N ASP A 91 3.43 14.91 -8.86
CA ASP A 91 2.60 13.76 -8.44
C ASP A 91 3.46 12.52 -8.24
N HIS A 92 4.12 12.43 -7.09
CA HIS A 92 4.90 11.24 -6.74
C HIS A 92 4.03 10.26 -5.95
N ASP A 93 4.05 9.00 -6.39
CA ASP A 93 3.43 7.91 -5.65
C ASP A 93 4.16 7.71 -4.32
N ILE A 94 3.42 7.66 -3.22
CA ILE A 94 3.96 7.50 -1.87
C ILE A 94 3.78 6.04 -1.48
N GLU A 95 4.81 5.25 -1.75
CA GLU A 95 4.93 3.86 -1.29
C GLU A 95 5.31 3.83 0.19
N VAL A 96 4.69 2.90 0.92
CA VAL A 96 4.91 2.71 2.35
C VAL A 96 4.98 1.24 2.70
N LEU A 97 5.77 0.95 3.73
CA LEU A 97 5.84 -0.34 4.39
C LEU A 97 5.38 -0.15 5.84
N ILE A 98 4.31 -0.85 6.21
CA ILE A 98 3.71 -0.81 7.54
C ILE A 98 4.10 -2.08 8.27
N THR A 99 4.65 -1.95 9.48
CA THR A 99 5.11 -3.08 10.30
C THR A 99 4.66 -2.90 11.75
N ASN A 100 4.59 -4.00 12.50
CA ASN A 100 4.22 -3.98 13.92
C ASN A 100 5.41 -4.18 14.88
N TYR A 101 6.63 -3.96 14.41
CA TYR A 101 7.85 -4.16 15.19
C TYR A 101 8.88 -3.05 14.95
#